data_AF-A0AA39HZC6-F1
#
_entry.id   AF-A0AA39HZC6-F1
#
_cell.length_a   1.000
_cell.length_b   1.000
_cell.length_c   1.000
_cell.angle_alpha   90.00
_cell.angle_beta   90.00
_cell.angle_gamma   90.00
#
_symmetry.space_group_name_H-M   'P 1'
#
loop_
_entity.id
_entity.type
_entity.pdbx_description
1 polymer ?
#
loop_
_entity_poly.entity_id
_entity_poly.type
_entity_poly.pdbx_seq_one_letter_code
_entity_poly.pdbx_strand_id
1 'polypeptide(L)'
;MAAEAWQFLCSSQHSVTDQWDRQLQEEATISESKRLWLQHLQQLGTEKVSLESGSLDSIRYEYDEEGNFWLVMERSENFPAEAPIIKSSHKPAFSFNWEPSRTLNDILTSFCDFVETFSSALYDIHSIETDICDIHDREHLKLERDPAAEFGSEVRIVVPLVFKNGMEVSIWVDWREPSSLPTSVITTKKKCSCSRRLDLWDSDLPIGDNLRVVFGCEHNYCMDRL
;
A
#
# COMPACT_ATOMS: atom_id res chain seq x y z
N MET A 1 -25.60 46.25 4.60
CA MET A 1 -25.81 44.97 3.89
C MET A 1 -24.48 44.34 3.42
N ALA A 2 -23.44 44.33 4.27
CA ALA A 2 -22.15 43.70 3.94
C ALA A 2 -21.57 42.90 5.12
N ALA A 3 -22.34 42.70 6.19
CA ALA A 3 -21.92 41.98 7.39
C ALA A 3 -22.56 40.58 7.51
N GLU A 4 -23.64 40.32 6.78
CA GLU A 4 -24.37 39.03 6.82
C GLU A 4 -23.87 38.01 5.79
N ALA A 5 -23.04 38.43 4.82
CA ALA A 5 -22.47 37.53 3.81
C ALA A 5 -21.17 36.83 4.29
N TRP A 6 -20.55 37.31 5.37
CA TRP A 6 -19.33 36.69 5.94
C TRP A 6 -19.63 35.68 7.05
N GLN A 7 -20.79 35.75 7.71
CA GLN A 7 -21.19 34.74 8.70
C GLN A 7 -21.60 33.40 8.09
N PHE A 8 -21.89 33.35 6.79
CA PHE A 8 -22.25 32.10 6.09
C PHE A 8 -21.02 31.32 5.56
N LEU A 9 -19.86 31.97 5.44
CA LEU A 9 -18.61 31.33 4.98
C LEU A 9 -17.71 30.84 6.12
N CYS A 10 -17.96 31.28 7.36
CA CYS A 10 -17.29 30.75 8.56
C CYS A 10 -18.10 29.66 9.28
N SER A 11 -19.27 29.27 8.78
CA SER A 11 -20.15 28.26 9.42
C SER A 11 -20.12 26.88 8.72
N SER A 12 -19.33 26.71 7.67
CA SER A 12 -19.14 25.42 6.98
C SER A 12 -17.99 24.57 7.53
N GLN A 13 -17.30 25.02 8.57
CA GLN A 13 -16.45 24.17 9.43
C GLN A 13 -17.16 23.97 10.77
N HIS A 14 -18.33 23.33 10.75
CA HIS A 14 -18.72 22.58 11.94
C HIS A 14 -17.74 21.42 12.03
N SER A 15 -16.92 21.45 13.06
CA SER A 15 -15.91 20.42 13.26
C SER A 15 -16.61 19.06 13.26
N VAL A 16 -16.00 18.05 12.66
CA VAL A 16 -16.49 16.66 12.69
C VAL A 16 -16.86 16.26 14.13
N THR A 17 -16.10 16.77 15.10
CA THR A 17 -16.35 16.72 16.55
C THR A 17 -17.71 17.27 17.01
N ASP A 18 -18.21 18.39 16.48
CA ASP A 18 -19.52 18.96 16.86
C ASP A 18 -20.70 18.12 16.33
N GLN A 19 -20.53 17.44 15.19
CA GLN A 19 -21.50 16.46 14.68
C GLN A 19 -21.46 15.17 15.51
N TRP A 20 -20.26 14.73 15.91
CA TRP A 20 -20.08 13.57 16.79
C TRP A 20 -20.76 13.76 18.14
N ASP A 21 -20.55 14.92 18.79
CA ASP A 21 -21.10 15.20 20.11
C ASP A 21 -22.63 15.33 20.12
N ARG A 22 -23.23 15.88 19.05
CA ARG A 22 -24.69 15.96 18.91
C ARG A 22 -25.33 14.58 18.69
N GLN A 23 -24.75 13.74 17.82
CA GLN A 23 -25.26 12.38 17.59
C GLN A 23 -25.00 11.44 18.78
N LEU A 24 -24.01 11.72 19.62
CA LEU A 24 -23.79 11.00 20.90
C LEU A 24 -24.82 11.36 21.98
N GLN A 25 -25.41 12.55 21.92
CA GLN A 25 -26.45 13.01 22.86
C GLN A 25 -27.87 12.59 22.46
N GLU A 26 -28.13 12.39 21.17
CA GLU A 26 -29.40 11.90 20.64
C GLU A 26 -29.34 10.38 20.39
N GLU A 27 -29.60 9.55 21.42
CA GLU A 27 -30.34 8.26 21.33
C GLU A 27 -30.14 7.40 22.60
N ALA A 28 -31.21 7.19 23.36
CA ALA A 28 -31.27 6.25 24.49
C ALA A 28 -31.28 4.77 24.06
N THR A 29 -30.96 4.47 22.79
CA THR A 29 -31.11 3.15 22.14
C THR A 29 -29.92 2.78 21.25
N ILE A 30 -28.73 3.31 21.54
CA ILE A 30 -27.51 2.91 20.83
C ILE A 30 -27.13 1.48 21.29
N SER A 31 -26.98 0.55 20.35
CA SER A 31 -26.52 -0.80 20.67
C SER A 31 -25.11 -0.76 21.27
N GLU A 32 -24.78 -1.74 22.11
CA GLU A 32 -23.45 -1.81 22.73
C GLU A 32 -22.32 -1.82 21.67
N SER A 33 -22.55 -2.51 20.54
CA SER A 33 -21.64 -2.52 19.40
C SER A 33 -21.42 -1.12 18.82
N LYS A 34 -22.50 -0.38 18.54
CA LYS A 34 -22.41 0.99 18.02
C LYS A 34 -21.78 1.93 19.05
N ARG A 35 -22.07 1.76 20.35
CA ARG A 35 -21.47 2.54 21.43
C ARG A 35 -19.94 2.36 21.47
N LEU A 36 -19.46 1.12 21.42
CA LEU A 36 -18.02 0.81 21.43
C LEU A 36 -17.31 1.32 20.16
N TRP A 37 -17.96 1.19 19.00
CA TRP A 37 -17.45 1.77 17.76
C TRP A 37 -17.26 3.27 17.86
N LEU A 38 -18.27 4.01 18.34
CA LEU A 38 -18.16 5.46 18.53
C LEU A 38 -17.07 5.84 19.53
N GLN A 39 -16.89 5.06 20.60
CA GLN A 39 -15.78 5.26 21.55
C GLN A 39 -14.41 5.12 20.87
N HIS A 40 -14.25 4.16 19.96
CA HIS A 40 -13.01 4.03 19.20
C HIS A 40 -12.82 5.18 18.20
N LEU A 41 -13.90 5.66 17.55
CA LEU A 41 -13.84 6.81 16.66
C LEU A 41 -13.37 8.09 17.37
N GLN A 42 -13.83 8.33 18.59
CA GLN A 42 -13.39 9.47 19.40
C GLN A 42 -11.87 9.46 19.67
N GLN A 43 -11.24 8.28 19.68
CA GLN A 43 -9.81 8.13 19.96
C GLN A 43 -8.92 8.31 18.73
N LEU A 44 -9.48 8.21 17.51
CA LEU A 44 -8.73 8.23 16.24
C LEU A 44 -8.20 9.62 15.84
N GLY A 45 -8.71 10.69 16.43
CA GLY A 45 -8.44 12.06 15.98
C GLY A 45 -9.15 12.37 14.65
N THR A 46 -9.47 13.64 14.41
CA THR A 46 -10.34 14.05 13.29
C THR A 46 -9.61 14.58 12.06
N GLU A 47 -8.29 14.80 12.12
CA GLU A 47 -7.60 15.59 11.09
C GLU A 47 -7.52 14.93 9.71
N LYS A 48 -7.63 13.60 9.64
CA LYS A 48 -7.53 12.83 8.38
C LYS A 48 -8.66 11.80 8.19
N VAL A 49 -9.68 11.86 9.04
CA VAL A 49 -10.80 10.91 9.05
C VAL A 49 -12.06 11.64 8.60
N SER A 50 -12.70 11.12 7.55
CA SER A 50 -13.97 11.59 7.03
C SER A 50 -15.05 10.52 7.11
N LEU A 51 -16.32 10.92 7.05
CA LEU A 51 -17.44 9.98 7.03
C LEU A 51 -17.64 9.47 5.60
N GLU A 52 -17.63 8.16 5.42
CA GLU A 52 -17.92 7.54 4.13
C GLU A 52 -19.45 7.54 3.94
N SER A 53 -19.92 8.14 2.85
CA SER A 53 -21.37 8.31 2.57
C SER A 53 -22.17 9.02 3.68
N GLY A 54 -21.50 9.79 4.55
CA GLY A 54 -22.13 10.52 5.66
C GLY A 54 -22.61 9.64 6.82
N SER A 55 -22.19 8.38 6.89
CA SER A 55 -22.56 7.46 7.97
C SER A 55 -21.48 7.38 9.05
N LEU A 56 -21.88 7.38 10.33
CA LEU A 56 -20.95 7.10 11.43
C LEU A 56 -20.50 5.64 11.48
N ASP A 57 -21.21 4.73 10.82
CA ASP A 57 -20.82 3.32 10.76
C ASP A 57 -19.72 3.06 9.72
N SER A 58 -19.31 4.06 8.94
CA SER A 58 -18.27 3.91 7.93
C SER A 58 -17.40 5.15 7.86
N ILE A 59 -16.10 4.98 8.08
CA ILE A 59 -15.13 6.05 8.04
C ILE A 59 -14.08 5.81 6.97
N ARG A 60 -13.59 6.91 6.39
CA ARG A 60 -12.51 6.92 5.41
C ARG A 60 -11.34 7.70 5.98
N TYR A 61 -10.18 7.07 5.99
CA TYR A 61 -8.89 7.65 6.29
C TYR A 61 -8.11 7.85 5.00
N GLU A 62 -7.61 9.07 4.78
CA GLU A 62 -6.73 9.43 3.67
C GLU A 62 -5.35 9.73 4.23
N TYR A 63 -4.35 8.98 3.78
CA TYR A 63 -2.98 9.12 4.27
C TYR A 63 -2.28 10.32 3.61
N ASP A 64 -2.44 10.46 2.29
CA ASP A 64 -1.90 11.51 1.43
C ASP A 64 -2.98 12.43 0.84
N GLU A 65 -2.60 13.65 0.44
CA GLU A 65 -3.54 14.63 -0.13
C GLU A 65 -3.93 14.28 -1.58
N GLU A 66 -3.08 13.54 -2.27
CA GLU A 66 -3.28 13.05 -3.62
C GLU A 66 -4.28 11.89 -3.69
N GLY A 67 -4.62 11.27 -2.56
CA GLY A 67 -5.60 10.20 -2.45
C GLY A 67 -5.13 8.86 -3.01
N ASN A 68 -3.82 8.63 -3.14
CA ASN A 68 -3.27 7.34 -3.57
C ASN A 68 -3.41 6.31 -2.47
N PHE A 69 -3.29 6.73 -1.21
CA PHE A 69 -3.32 5.86 -0.05
C PHE A 69 -4.53 6.16 0.83
N TRP A 70 -5.56 5.34 0.67
CA TRP A 70 -6.77 5.41 1.50
C TRP A 70 -7.13 4.07 2.14
N LEU A 71 -7.83 4.18 3.26
CA LEU A 71 -8.41 3.08 4.04
C LEU A 71 -9.85 3.43 4.42
N VAL A 72 -10.78 2.51 4.19
CA VAL A 72 -12.15 2.59 4.66
C VAL A 72 -12.38 1.50 5.70
N MET A 73 -12.94 1.89 6.84
CA MET A 73 -13.33 0.99 7.93
C MET A 73 -14.83 1.13 8.17
N GLU A 74 -15.54 0.02 8.08
CA GLU A 74 -16.98 -0.07 8.25
C GLU A 74 -17.30 -0.99 9.44
N ARG A 75 -18.21 -0.54 10.32
CA ARG A 75 -18.59 -1.26 11.54
C ARG A 75 -19.26 -2.58 11.18
N SER A 76 -18.80 -3.68 11.77
CA SER A 76 -19.51 -4.96 11.71
C SER A 76 -20.70 -4.99 12.67
N GLU A 77 -21.68 -5.84 12.41
CA GLU A 77 -22.87 -5.96 13.26
C GLU A 77 -22.51 -6.33 14.71
N ASN A 78 -21.49 -7.17 14.89
CA ASN A 78 -21.04 -7.71 16.18
C ASN A 78 -19.73 -7.07 16.69
N PHE A 79 -19.38 -5.86 16.23
CA PHE A 79 -18.19 -5.16 16.70
C PHE A 79 -18.21 -5.00 18.24
N PRO A 80 -17.09 -5.22 18.97
CA PRO A 80 -15.73 -5.57 18.50
C PRO A 80 -15.45 -7.08 18.43
N ALA A 81 -16.43 -7.94 18.71
CA ALA A 81 -16.23 -9.40 18.65
C ALA A 81 -15.88 -9.86 17.23
N GLU A 82 -16.47 -9.21 16.22
CA GLU A 82 -16.09 -9.35 14.82
C GLU A 82 -15.29 -8.13 14.34
N ALA A 83 -14.34 -8.38 13.45
CA ALA A 83 -13.53 -7.34 12.84
C ALA A 83 -14.40 -6.31 12.09
N PRO A 84 -13.99 -5.04 12.06
CA PRO A 84 -14.57 -4.11 11.10
C PRO A 84 -14.28 -4.57 9.67
N ILE A 85 -15.16 -4.20 8.75
CA ILE A 85 -14.97 -4.45 7.33
C ILE A 85 -13.96 -3.42 6.82
N ILE A 86 -12.81 -3.90 6.38
CA ILE A 86 -11.71 -3.05 5.89
C ILE A 86 -11.72 -3.04 4.36
N LYS A 87 -11.56 -1.88 3.72
CA LYS A 87 -11.26 -1.72 2.28
C LYS A 87 -10.07 -0.77 2.16
N SER A 88 -9.14 -1.04 1.24
CA SER A 88 -8.00 -0.14 1.02
C SER A 88 -7.64 -0.04 -0.46
N SER A 89 -6.97 1.05 -0.79
CA SER A 89 -6.35 1.33 -2.10
C SER A 89 -5.49 0.18 -2.63
N HIS A 90 -4.84 -0.58 -1.74
CA HIS A 90 -3.82 -1.58 -2.09
C HIS A 90 -4.17 -3.00 -1.60
N LYS A 91 -5.46 -3.38 -1.58
CA LYS A 91 -5.81 -4.81 -1.45
C LYS A 91 -5.35 -5.56 -2.71
N PRO A 92 -4.67 -6.72 -2.60
CA PRO A 92 -4.60 -7.60 -1.43
C PRO A 92 -3.36 -7.46 -0.51
N ALA A 93 -2.49 -6.46 -0.69
CA ALA A 93 -1.22 -6.37 0.05
C ALA A 93 -1.39 -6.02 1.54
N PHE A 94 -2.38 -5.18 1.85
CA PHE A 94 -2.71 -4.84 3.24
C PHE A 94 -3.72 -5.83 3.83
N SER A 95 -3.36 -6.40 4.99
CA SER A 95 -4.26 -7.20 5.82
C SER A 95 -4.01 -6.87 7.29
N PHE A 96 -5.07 -6.94 8.08
CA PHE A 96 -5.00 -6.69 9.51
C PHE A 96 -5.60 -7.88 10.27
N ASN A 97 -4.85 -8.44 11.21
CA ASN A 97 -5.33 -9.52 12.06
C ASN A 97 -6.08 -8.93 13.26
N TRP A 98 -7.41 -9.02 13.24
CA TRP A 98 -8.25 -8.45 14.28
C TRP A 98 -8.36 -9.35 15.51
N GLU A 99 -8.26 -8.74 16.67
CA GLU A 99 -8.60 -9.35 17.96
C GLU A 99 -9.55 -8.41 18.69
N PRO A 100 -10.53 -8.89 19.49
CA PRO A 100 -11.51 -8.02 20.15
C PRO A 100 -10.92 -6.98 21.12
N SER A 101 -9.66 -7.16 21.54
CA SER A 101 -8.91 -6.19 22.36
C SER A 101 -8.25 -5.06 21.54
N ARG A 102 -8.26 -5.15 20.21
CA ARG A 102 -7.68 -4.14 19.31
C ARG A 102 -8.63 -2.98 19.10
N THR A 103 -8.06 -1.86 18.70
CA THR A 103 -8.75 -0.60 18.44
C THR A 103 -8.71 -0.25 16.96
N LEU A 104 -9.52 0.74 16.56
CA LEU A 104 -9.43 1.26 15.20
C LEU A 104 -8.10 1.99 14.97
N ASN A 105 -7.51 2.55 16.03
CA ASN A 105 -6.20 3.16 15.96
C ASN A 105 -5.10 2.14 15.64
N ASP A 106 -5.18 0.91 16.17
CA ASP A 106 -4.25 -0.17 15.82
C ASP A 106 -4.29 -0.49 14.31
N ILE A 107 -5.49 -0.46 13.72
CA ILE A 107 -5.66 -0.63 12.26
C ILE A 107 -5.01 0.52 11.51
N LEU A 108 -5.24 1.78 11.94
CA LEU A 108 -4.62 2.94 11.30
C LEU A 108 -3.11 2.91 11.40
N THR A 109 -2.54 2.65 12.58
CA THR A 109 -1.09 2.54 12.76
C THR A 109 -0.51 1.47 11.84
N SER A 110 -1.11 0.27 11.81
CA SER A 110 -0.67 -0.79 10.91
C SER A 110 -0.79 -0.41 9.43
N PHE A 111 -1.80 0.37 9.06
CA PHE A 111 -1.94 0.87 7.70
C PHE A 111 -0.89 1.93 7.35
N CYS A 112 -0.59 2.86 8.26
CA CYS A 112 0.49 3.83 8.10
C CYS A 112 1.84 3.14 7.93
N ASP A 113 2.16 2.17 8.80
CA ASP A 113 3.41 1.39 8.70
C ASP A 113 3.51 0.66 7.35
N PHE A 114 2.38 0.11 6.88
CA PHE A 114 2.30 -0.49 5.54
C PHE A 114 2.58 0.53 4.45
N VAL A 115 1.94 1.70 4.47
CA VAL A 115 2.11 2.74 3.45
C VAL A 115 3.55 3.27 3.45
N GLU A 116 4.16 3.50 4.61
CA GLU A 116 5.55 3.94 4.72
C GLU A 116 6.52 2.92 4.14
N THR A 117 6.38 1.65 4.55
CA THR A 117 7.23 0.55 4.05
C THR A 117 7.06 0.39 2.54
N PHE A 118 5.82 0.38 2.06
CA PHE A 118 5.52 0.20 0.64
C PHE A 118 5.99 1.38 -0.21
N SER A 119 5.82 2.61 0.26
CA SER A 119 6.30 3.82 -0.43
C SER A 119 7.82 3.85 -0.50
N SER A 120 8.51 3.44 0.57
CA SER A 120 9.97 3.29 0.57
C SER A 120 10.42 2.26 -0.48
N ALA A 121 9.75 1.11 -0.54
CA ALA A 121 10.06 0.08 -1.53
C ALA A 121 9.84 0.56 -2.97
N LEU A 122 8.75 1.29 -3.23
CA LEU A 122 8.50 1.91 -4.53
C LEU A 122 9.57 2.94 -4.88
N TYR A 123 10.00 3.75 -3.91
CA TYR A 123 11.09 4.69 -4.10
C TYR A 123 12.39 3.99 -4.47
N ASP A 124 12.78 2.94 -3.73
CA ASP A 124 13.99 2.17 -4.01
C ASP A 124 13.93 1.55 -5.42
N ILE A 125 12.77 1.02 -5.81
CA ILE A 125 12.57 0.49 -7.16
C ILE A 125 12.60 1.60 -8.22
N HIS A 126 11.93 2.74 -8.01
CA HIS A 126 11.97 3.85 -8.97
C HIS A 126 13.34 4.49 -9.09
N SER A 127 14.14 4.44 -8.01
CA SER A 127 15.52 4.91 -7.96
C SER A 127 16.51 3.97 -8.67
N ILE A 128 16.04 2.85 -9.24
CA ILE A 128 16.82 2.00 -10.14
C ILE A 128 17.23 2.84 -11.36
N GLU A 129 18.36 3.51 -11.23
CA GLU A 129 19.11 4.11 -12.31
C GLU A 129 20.14 3.08 -12.77
N THR A 130 19.75 2.27 -13.75
CA THR A 130 20.72 1.37 -14.38
C THR A 130 21.00 1.81 -15.79
N ASP A 131 22.28 1.80 -16.12
CA ASP A 131 22.82 2.03 -17.44
C ASP A 131 22.54 0.84 -18.39
N ILE A 132 21.94 -0.24 -17.90
CA ILE A 132 21.69 -1.49 -18.63
C ILE A 132 20.22 -1.76 -18.91
N CYS A 133 19.29 -1.26 -18.08
CA CYS A 133 17.85 -1.40 -18.25
C CYS A 133 17.04 -0.23 -17.70
N ASP A 134 15.87 -0.03 -18.29
CA ASP A 134 14.85 0.88 -17.79
C ASP A 134 13.68 0.07 -17.23
N ILE A 135 13.03 0.59 -16.18
CA ILE A 135 11.72 0.10 -15.77
C ILE A 135 10.72 0.54 -16.83
N HIS A 136 10.07 -0.43 -17.46
CA HIS A 136 8.96 -0.18 -18.38
C HIS A 136 7.73 0.24 -17.58
N ASP A 137 7.05 1.31 -17.99
CA ASP A 137 5.82 1.74 -17.32
C ASP A 137 6.00 1.98 -15.80
N ARG A 138 6.94 2.89 -15.47
CA ARG A 138 7.25 3.27 -14.08
C ARG A 138 6.01 3.70 -13.29
N GLU A 139 5.04 4.31 -13.94
CA GLU A 139 3.83 4.82 -13.27
C GLU A 139 2.86 3.71 -12.84
N HIS A 140 3.04 2.47 -13.33
CA HIS A 140 2.10 1.37 -13.08
C HIS A 140 2.81 0.07 -12.68
N LEU A 141 3.72 0.15 -11.71
CA LEU A 141 4.22 -1.04 -11.03
C LEU A 141 3.04 -1.83 -10.45
N LYS A 142 2.97 -3.13 -10.77
CA LYS A 142 1.82 -3.97 -10.42
C LYS A 142 2.08 -4.71 -9.13
N LEU A 143 1.08 -4.71 -8.25
CA LEU A 143 1.01 -5.63 -7.13
C LEU A 143 0.30 -6.90 -7.58
N GLU A 144 1.02 -8.01 -7.56
CA GLU A 144 0.46 -9.32 -7.94
C GLU A 144 0.68 -10.32 -6.82
N ARG A 145 -0.26 -11.27 -6.68
CA ARG A 145 -0.08 -12.41 -5.78
C ARG A 145 0.95 -13.33 -6.38
N ASP A 146 1.98 -13.64 -5.62
CA ASP A 146 3.04 -14.53 -6.05
C ASP A 146 2.47 -15.93 -6.34
N PRO A 147 2.50 -16.39 -7.61
CA PRO A 147 2.01 -17.71 -7.96
C PRO A 147 2.92 -18.83 -7.40
N ALA A 148 4.15 -18.51 -7.00
CA ALA A 148 5.10 -19.44 -6.42
C ALA A 148 5.04 -19.51 -4.88
N ALA A 149 4.33 -18.61 -4.21
CA ALA A 149 4.19 -18.65 -2.76
C ALA A 149 3.37 -19.88 -2.34
N GLU A 150 4.00 -20.80 -1.60
CA GLU A 150 3.38 -22.06 -1.11
C GLU A 150 2.09 -21.82 -0.30
N PHE A 151 1.91 -20.60 0.25
CA PHE A 151 0.77 -20.19 1.06
C PHE A 151 -0.06 -19.03 0.47
N GLY A 152 -0.01 -18.84 -0.85
CA GLY A 152 -1.08 -18.24 -1.66
C GLY A 152 -1.56 -16.81 -1.35
N SER A 153 -0.83 -16.03 -0.56
CA SER A 153 -1.26 -14.69 -0.12
C SER A 153 -0.18 -13.61 -0.13
N GLU A 154 1.06 -13.95 -0.49
CA GLU A 154 2.12 -12.96 -0.58
C GLU A 154 1.95 -12.10 -1.84
N VAL A 155 1.82 -10.79 -1.63
CA VAL A 155 1.75 -9.81 -2.71
C VAL A 155 3.15 -9.26 -2.93
N ARG A 156 3.58 -9.23 -4.19
CA ARG A 156 4.92 -8.79 -4.61
C ARG A 156 4.77 -7.65 -5.61
N ILE A 157 5.81 -6.83 -5.70
CA ILE A 157 5.91 -5.83 -6.77
C ILE A 157 6.48 -6.53 -8.01
N VAL A 158 5.72 -6.49 -9.10
CA VAL A 158 6.22 -6.92 -10.41
C VAL A 158 6.92 -5.73 -11.06
N VAL A 159 8.24 -5.85 -11.23
CA VAL A 159 9.07 -4.83 -11.88
C VAL A 159 9.39 -5.29 -13.31
N PRO A 160 8.70 -4.74 -14.32
CA PRO A 160 9.04 -4.99 -15.72
C PRO A 160 10.24 -4.14 -16.13
N LEU A 161 11.31 -4.80 -16.54
CA LEU A 161 12.57 -4.24 -16.97
C LEU A 161 12.72 -4.45 -18.47
N VAL A 162 13.12 -3.39 -19.18
CA VAL A 162 13.51 -3.43 -20.59
C VAL A 162 14.98 -3.08 -20.66
N PHE A 163 15.79 -4.04 -21.07
CA PHE A 163 17.22 -3.87 -21.26
C PHE A 163 17.50 -3.21 -22.60
N LYS A 164 18.62 -2.48 -22.69
CA LYS A 164 19.03 -1.78 -23.93
C LYS A 164 19.21 -2.71 -25.13
N ASN A 165 19.42 -4.01 -24.91
CA ASN A 165 19.49 -5.03 -25.96
C ASN A 165 18.10 -5.58 -26.39
N GLY A 166 17.01 -4.94 -25.94
CA GLY A 166 15.62 -5.33 -26.22
C GLY A 166 15.17 -6.60 -25.49
N MET A 167 15.88 -7.03 -24.45
CA MET A 167 15.42 -8.10 -23.57
C MET A 167 14.42 -7.53 -22.55
N GLU A 168 13.30 -8.22 -22.39
CA GLU A 168 12.29 -7.88 -21.39
C GLU A 168 12.33 -8.93 -20.27
N VAL A 169 12.42 -8.43 -19.03
CA VAL A 169 12.49 -9.23 -17.82
C VAL A 169 11.47 -8.70 -16.83
N SER A 170 10.68 -9.57 -16.22
CA SER A 170 9.85 -9.23 -15.08
C SER A 170 10.41 -9.90 -13.84
N ILE A 171 10.76 -9.11 -12.83
CA ILE A 171 11.17 -9.62 -11.52
C ILE A 171 10.04 -9.43 -10.51
N TRP A 172 9.93 -10.36 -9.57
CA TRP A 172 8.95 -10.33 -8.49
C TRP A 172 9.67 -10.02 -7.19
N VAL A 173 9.46 -8.82 -6.66
CA VAL A 173 10.22 -8.26 -5.54
C VAL A 173 9.36 -8.26 -4.27
N ASP A 174 9.94 -8.67 -3.14
CA ASP A 174 9.31 -8.43 -1.83
C ASP A 174 9.33 -6.93 -1.53
N TRP A 175 8.17 -6.31 -1.36
CA TRP A 175 8.14 -4.91 -0.96
C TRP A 175 8.52 -4.70 0.51
N ARG A 176 8.55 -5.76 1.33
CA ARG A 176 9.06 -5.68 2.71
C ARG A 176 10.58 -5.76 2.77
N GLU A 177 11.18 -6.43 1.79
CA GLU A 177 12.63 -6.58 1.65
C GLU A 177 13.04 -6.38 0.18
N PRO A 178 13.02 -5.15 -0.35
CA PRO A 178 13.20 -4.89 -1.78
C PRO A 178 14.57 -5.32 -2.34
N SER A 179 15.60 -5.37 -1.49
CA SER A 179 16.94 -5.85 -1.85
C SER A 179 17.11 -7.37 -1.74
N SER A 180 16.11 -8.10 -1.23
CA SER A 180 16.16 -9.56 -1.18
C SER A 180 16.14 -10.17 -2.58
N LEU A 181 16.60 -11.42 -2.70
CA LEU A 181 16.59 -12.14 -3.97
C LEU A 181 15.13 -12.25 -4.49
N PRO A 182 14.85 -11.85 -5.74
CA PRO A 182 13.51 -11.95 -6.30
C PRO A 182 13.02 -13.39 -6.32
N THR A 183 11.77 -13.62 -5.92
CA THR A 183 11.18 -14.97 -5.89
C THR A 183 11.05 -15.57 -7.28
N SER A 184 10.84 -14.71 -8.29
CA SER A 184 10.69 -15.12 -9.67
C SER A 184 11.30 -14.10 -10.63
N VAL A 185 11.93 -14.64 -11.67
CA VAL A 185 12.51 -13.88 -12.77
C VAL A 185 11.99 -14.48 -14.07
N ILE A 186 11.12 -13.75 -14.76
CA ILE A 186 10.48 -14.18 -16.00
C ILE A 186 11.09 -13.40 -17.15
N THR A 187 11.60 -14.10 -18.17
CA THR A 187 12.19 -13.47 -19.35
C THR A 187 11.40 -13.84 -20.61
N THR A 188 11.18 -12.89 -21.52
CA THR A 188 10.47 -13.17 -22.79
C THR A 188 11.28 -14.07 -23.75
N LYS A 189 12.61 -14.10 -23.61
CA LYS A 189 13.49 -14.98 -24.39
C LYS A 189 13.78 -16.27 -23.62
N LYS A 190 13.20 -17.40 -24.05
CA LYS A 190 13.41 -18.77 -23.51
C LYS A 190 14.87 -19.24 -23.35
N LYS A 191 15.86 -18.49 -23.84
CA LYS A 191 17.29 -18.82 -23.80
C LYS A 191 18.15 -17.75 -23.11
N CYS A 192 17.58 -16.83 -22.32
CA CYS A 192 18.41 -15.95 -21.51
C CYS A 192 19.00 -16.74 -20.34
N SER A 193 20.31 -16.92 -20.35
CA SER A 193 21.08 -17.52 -19.26
C SER A 193 21.22 -16.61 -18.05
N CYS A 194 20.53 -15.46 -18.01
CA CYS A 194 20.58 -14.50 -16.90
C CYS A 194 20.09 -15.09 -15.58
N SER A 195 19.25 -16.14 -15.62
CA SER A 195 18.90 -16.94 -14.44
C SER A 195 20.08 -17.68 -13.82
N ARG A 196 21.24 -17.75 -14.49
CA ARG A 196 22.44 -18.48 -14.01
C ARG A 196 23.36 -17.66 -13.10
N ARG A 197 23.09 -16.37 -12.89
CA ARG A 197 23.90 -15.52 -11.99
C ARG A 197 23.14 -15.06 -10.75
N LEU A 198 21.95 -15.62 -10.49
CA LEU A 198 21.18 -15.30 -9.28
C LEU A 198 21.91 -15.71 -7.99
N ASP A 199 22.87 -16.63 -8.10
CA ASP A 199 23.82 -16.99 -7.02
C ASP A 199 24.76 -15.85 -6.63
N LEU A 200 24.88 -14.81 -7.46
CA LEU A 200 25.67 -13.60 -7.17
C LEU A 200 24.83 -12.47 -6.58
N TRP A 201 23.55 -12.71 -6.29
CA TRP A 201 22.70 -11.73 -5.64
C TRP A 201 23.19 -11.49 -4.20
N ASP A 202 23.39 -10.23 -3.85
CA ASP A 202 23.82 -9.79 -2.54
C ASP A 202 22.74 -8.88 -1.93
N SER A 203 22.08 -9.33 -0.87
CA SER A 203 21.00 -8.56 -0.22
C SER A 203 21.47 -7.25 0.40
N ASP A 204 22.78 -7.09 0.60
CA ASP A 204 23.38 -5.85 1.12
C ASP A 204 23.55 -4.79 0.03
N LEU A 205 23.37 -5.16 -1.26
CA LEU A 205 23.44 -4.25 -2.39
C LEU A 205 22.04 -3.74 -2.79
N PRO A 206 21.94 -2.47 -3.26
CA PRO A 206 20.73 -1.97 -3.87
C PRO A 206 20.27 -2.87 -5.03
N ILE A 207 18.95 -2.99 -5.21
CA ILE A 207 18.35 -3.81 -6.27
C ILE A 207 18.92 -3.48 -7.65
N GLY A 208 19.18 -2.21 -7.98
CA GLY A 208 19.78 -1.80 -9.25
C GLY A 208 21.19 -2.37 -9.47
N ASP A 209 22.00 -2.45 -8.42
CA ASP A 209 23.36 -3.00 -8.48
C ASP A 209 23.33 -4.53 -8.59
N ASN A 210 22.42 -5.18 -7.88
CA ASN A 210 22.15 -6.61 -8.09
C ASN A 210 21.72 -6.89 -9.53
N LEU A 211 20.86 -6.05 -10.12
CA LEU A 211 20.47 -6.18 -11.51
C LEU A 211 21.68 -6.02 -12.46
N ARG A 212 22.63 -5.14 -12.14
CA ARG A 212 23.92 -5.05 -12.86
C ARG A 212 24.75 -6.31 -12.72
N VAL A 213 24.86 -6.88 -11.53
CA VAL A 213 25.67 -8.09 -11.34
C VAL A 213 25.04 -9.29 -12.05
N VAL A 214 23.73 -9.44 -11.94
CA VAL A 214 23.00 -10.61 -12.49
C VAL A 214 22.79 -10.50 -14.00
N PHE A 215 22.43 -9.31 -14.50
CA PHE A 215 22.05 -9.08 -15.89
C PHE A 215 23.01 -8.17 -16.66
N GLY A 216 23.78 -7.33 -15.97
CA GLY A 216 24.87 -6.54 -16.54
C GLY A 216 26.05 -7.44 -16.87
N CYS A 217 26.11 -7.85 -18.13
CA CYS A 217 27.33 -8.33 -18.72
C CYS A 217 28.33 -7.15 -18.79
N GLU A 218 29.15 -6.99 -17.77
CA GLU A 218 30.43 -6.33 -17.98
C GLU A 218 31.22 -7.18 -19.00
N HIS A 219 31.39 -6.60 -20.19
CA HIS A 219 32.32 -6.99 -21.26
C HIS A 219 31.93 -8.20 -22.16
N ASN A 220 31.43 -7.86 -23.35
CA ASN A 220 31.67 -8.54 -24.64
C ASN A 220 31.19 -9.97 -24.92
N TYR A 221 30.52 -10.70 -24.02
CA TYR A 221 30.19 -12.11 -24.30
C TYR A 221 28.78 -12.43 -24.83
N CYS A 222 27.90 -11.45 -25.03
CA CYS A 222 26.56 -11.70 -25.61
C CYS A 222 26.37 -11.22 -27.05
N MET A 223 27.42 -10.71 -27.73
CA MET A 223 27.30 -10.23 -29.11
C MET A 223 27.81 -11.18 -30.20
N ASP A 224 28.45 -12.31 -29.88
CA ASP A 224 28.89 -13.26 -30.91
C ASP A 224 28.51 -14.69 -30.55
N ARG A 225 27.34 -15.11 -31.05
CA ARG A 225 26.98 -16.45 -31.58
C ARG A 225 25.47 -16.66 -31.52
N LEU A 226 24.78 -16.20 -32.56
CA LEU A 226 24.03 -17.04 -33.51
C LEU A 226 23.36 -16.16 -34.57
#